data_AF-A0A0C2FKV5-F1
#
_entry.id   AF-A0A0C2FKV5-F1
#
_cell.length_a   1.000
_cell.length_b   1.000
_cell.length_c   1.000
_cell.angle_alpha   90.00
_cell.angle_beta   90.00
_cell.angle_gamma   90.00
#
_symmetry.space_group_name_H-M   'P 1'
#
loop_
_entity.id
_entity.type
_entity.pdbx_description
1 polymer ?
#
loop_
_entity_poly.entity_id
_entity_poly.type
_entity_poly.pdbx_seq_one_letter_code
_entity_poly.pdbx_strand_id
1 'polypeptide(L)' 'MALLTKHNTLRESIAKGNEPNYQGNLPSAKNMYKLKYDCKMEVELQKEIASCVGKATFSERYGQNILV' A
#
# COMPACT_ATOMS: atom_id res chain seq x y z
N MET A 1 0.53 7.72 10.77
CA MET A 1 1.97 7.54 10.42
C MET A 1 2.42 6.08 10.23
N ALA A 2 2.05 5.14 11.11
CA ALA A 2 2.56 3.76 11.07
C ALA A 2 2.39 3.05 9.71
N LEU A 3 1.23 3.18 9.06
CA LEU A 3 0.96 2.59 7.75
C LEU A 3 1.94 3.10 6.67
N LEU A 4 2.14 4.41 6.58
CA LEU A 4 3.06 5.01 5.61
C LEU A 4 4.50 4.51 5.82
N THR A 5 4.95 4.49 7.08
CA THR A 5 6.30 4.01 7.42
C THR A 5 6.47 2.56 7.02
N LYS A 6 5.54 1.67 7.40
CA LYS A 6 5.63 0.24 7.05
C LYS A 6 5.65 0.00 5.55
N HIS A 7 4.79 0.69 4.79
CA HIS A 7 4.80 0.59 3.32
C HIS A 7 6.15 1.02 2.73
N ASN A 8 6.68 2.16 3.17
CA ASN A 8 7.94 2.67 2.62
C ASN A 8 9.15 1.83 3.03
N THR A 9 9.20 1.30 4.26
CA THR A 9 10.25 0.38 4.69
C THR A 9 10.24 -0.90 3.86
N LEU A 10 9.07 -1.51 3.63
CA LEU A 10 8.96 -2.71 2.81
C LEU A 10 9.35 -2.41 1.35
N ARG A 11 8.84 -1.33 0.77
CA ARG A 11 9.19 -0.90 -0.61
C ARG A 11 10.70 -0.69 -0.78
N GLU A 12 11.35 -0.08 0.20
CA GLU A 12 12.81 0.11 0.19
C GLU A 12 13.56 -1.23 0.24
N SER A 13 13.13 -2.16 1.08
CA SER A 13 13.74 -3.49 1.20
C SER A 13 13.57 -4.32 -0.08
N ILE A 14 12.39 -4.28 -0.71
CA ILE A 14 12.14 -4.87 -2.04
C ILE A 14 13.05 -4.23 -3.08
N ALA A 15 13.18 -2.89 -3.08
CA ALA A 15 14.02 -2.20 -4.05
C ALA A 15 15.49 -2.63 -3.99
N LYS A 16 15.98 -2.98 -2.79
CA LYS A 16 17.33 -3.51 -2.57
C LYS A 16 17.47 -5.01 -2.89
N GLY A 17 16.38 -5.73 -3.14
CA GLY A 17 16.37 -7.18 -3.37
C GLY A 17 16.54 -8.00 -2.10
N ASN A 18 16.15 -7.46 -0.94
CA ASN A 18 16.34 -8.09 0.36
C ASN A 18 15.13 -8.89 0.86
N GLU A 19 13.95 -8.68 0.26
CA GLU A 19 12.72 -9.34 0.73
C GLU A 19 12.61 -10.77 0.20
N PRO A 20 12.31 -11.75 1.06
CA PRO A 20 12.18 -13.15 0.65
C PRO A 20 10.91 -13.39 -0.20
N ASN A 21 10.99 -14.43 -1.02
CA ASN A 21 9.94 -15.01 -1.83
C ASN A 21 10.07 -16.54 -1.78
N TYR A 22 9.10 -17.29 -2.32
CA TYR A 22 9.09 -18.75 -2.31
C TYR A 22 10.36 -19.40 -2.88
N GLN A 23 11.04 -18.76 -3.84
CA GLN A 23 12.23 -19.29 -4.53
C GLN A 23 13.54 -18.54 -4.22
N GLY A 24 13.59 -17.71 -3.17
CA GLY A 24 14.77 -16.88 -2.87
C GLY A 24 14.34 -15.48 -2.42
N ASN A 25 14.91 -14.43 -3.00
CA ASN A 25 14.46 -13.06 -2.77
C ASN A 25 13.69 -12.50 -3.98
N LEU A 26 12.85 -11.50 -3.75
CA LEU A 26 12.30 -10.66 -4.80
C LEU A 26 13.43 -9.92 -5.52
N PRO A 27 13.34 -9.74 -6.86
CA PRO A 27 14.34 -8.98 -7.59
C PRO A 27 14.35 -7.51 -7.17
N SER A 28 15.52 -6.86 -7.29
CA SER A 28 15.67 -5.43 -7.02
C SER A 28 14.85 -4.57 -7.99
N ALA A 29 14.46 -3.37 -7.55
CA ALA A 29 13.60 -2.48 -8.32
C ALA A 29 14.24 -1.10 -8.53
N LYS A 30 14.52 -0.76 -9.78
CA LYS A 30 15.18 0.51 -10.15
C LYS A 30 14.33 1.78 -9.95
N ASN A 31 13.01 1.67 -10.09
CA ASN A 31 12.08 2.80 -10.05
C ASN A 31 11.01 2.64 -8.95
N MET A 32 11.43 2.28 -7.74
CA MET A 32 10.53 2.12 -6.59
C MET A 32 10.31 3.47 -5.87
N TYR A 33 9.23 4.17 -6.21
CA TYR A 33 8.94 5.49 -5.64
C TYR A 33 8.50 5.43 -4.17
N LYS A 34 8.96 6.39 -3.35
CA LYS A 34 8.51 6.56 -1.97
C LYS A 34 7.08 7.10 -1.93
N LEU A 35 6.21 6.47 -1.16
CA LEU A 35 4.84 6.94 -0.96
C LEU A 35 4.83 8.19 -0.07
N LYS A 36 3.91 9.09 -0.38
CA LYS A 36 3.54 10.24 0.46
C LYS A 36 2.12 10.03 0.97
N TYR A 37 1.86 10.52 2.18
CA TYR A 37 0.52 10.49 2.73
C TYR A 37 -0.34 11.55 2.05
N ASP A 38 -1.58 11.21 1.71
CA ASP A 38 -2.55 12.14 1.18
C ASP A 38 -3.80 12.17 2.08
N CYS A 39 -3.98 13.27 2.79
CA CYS A 39 -5.11 13.45 3.70
C CYS A 39 -6.46 13.47 2.96
N LYS A 40 -6.51 13.86 1.68
CA LYS A 40 -7.76 13.84 0.91
C LYS A 40 -8.21 12.41 0.65
N MET A 41 -7.26 11.54 0.29
CA MET A 41 -7.53 10.11 0.12
C MET A 41 -7.98 9.45 1.43
N GLU A 42 -7.38 9.82 2.57
CA GLU A 42 -7.84 9.34 3.89
C GLU A 42 -9.29 9.72 4.17
N VAL A 43 -9.66 10.99 3.95
CA VAL A 43 -11.03 11.46 4.21
C VAL A 43 -12.04 10.77 3.31
N GLU A 44 -11.72 10.55 2.03
CA GLU A 44 -12.55 9.78 1.10
C GLU A 44 -12.71 8.33 1.58
N LEU A 45 -11.62 7.67 1.96
CA LEU A 45 -11.63 6.30 2.46
C LEU A 45 -12.39 6.16 3.79
N GLN A 46 -12.27 7.13 4.71
CA GLN A 46 -12.96 7.08 5.99
C GLN A 46 -14.49 7.11 5.83
N LYS A 47 -15.00 7.90 4.88
CA LYS A 47 -16.44 7.93 4.54
C LYS A 47 -16.90 6.58 4.01
N GLU A 48 -16.08 5.96 3.17
CA GLU A 48 -16.39 4.66 2.61
C GLU A 48 -16.39 3.55 3.67
N ILE A 49 -15.38 3.51 4.53
CA ILE A 49 -15.31 2.52 5.63
C ILE A 49 -16.51 2.64 6.57
N ALA A 50 -16.99 3.86 6.83
CA ALA A 50 -18.16 4.10 7.67
C ALA A 50 -19.47 3.50 7.11
N SER A 51 -19.53 3.22 5.80
CA SER A 51 -20.70 2.57 5.18
C SER A 51 -20.73 1.04 5.39
N CYS A 52 -19.66 0.44 5.93
CA CYS A 52 -19.57 -0.97 6.30
C CYS A 52 -19.90 -1.98 5.18
N VAL A 53 -19.62 -1.63 3.92
CA VAL A 53 -19.98 -2.47 2.76
C VAL A 53 -19.08 -3.72 2.63
N GLY A 54 -17.91 -3.74 3.29
CA GLY A 54 -17.02 -4.91 3.34
C GLY A 54 -16.37 -5.27 2.00
N LYS A 55 -16.27 -4.31 1.06
CA LYS A 55 -15.65 -4.52 -0.25
C LYS A 55 -14.98 -3.24 -0.75
N ALA A 56 -14.08 -3.39 -1.72
CA ALA A 56 -13.41 -2.27 -2.36
C ALA A 56 -14.35 -1.59 -3.35
N THR A 57 -14.38 -0.27 -3.34
CA THR A 57 -15.33 0.55 -4.11
C THR A 57 -14.66 1.69 -4.88
N PHE A 58 -13.39 1.98 -4.61
CA PHE A 58 -12.62 2.99 -5.37
C PHE A 58 -11.88 2.42 -6.59
N SER A 59 -12.24 1.23 -7.06
CA SER A 59 -11.46 0.43 -8.03
C SER A 59 -11.18 1.10 -9.37
N GLU A 60 -11.94 2.13 -9.75
CA GLU A 60 -11.73 2.88 -11.00
C GLU A 60 -10.65 3.96 -10.88
N ARG A 61 -10.37 4.44 -9.66
CA ARG A 61 -9.46 5.58 -9.43
C ARG A 61 -8.25 5.23 -8.56
N TYR A 62 -8.42 4.33 -7.60
CA TYR A 62 -7.40 3.96 -6.63
C TYR A 62 -7.32 2.45 -6.46
N GLY A 63 -6.11 1.94 -6.29
CA GLY A 63 -5.92 0.60 -5.72
C GLY A 63 -6.33 0.59 -4.25
N GLN A 64 -7.06 -0.43 -3.82
CA GLN A 64 -7.59 -0.53 -2.46
C GLN A 64 -7.33 -1.93 -1.88
N ASN A 65 -6.65 -1.98 -0.73
CA ASN A 65 -6.48 -3.19 0.07
C ASN A 65 -7.47 -3.15 1.23
N ILE A 66 -8.15 -4.27 1.50
CA ILE A 66 -9.12 -4.41 2.60
C ILE A 66 -8.79 -5.70 3.35
N LEU A 67 -8.87 -5.63 4.68
CA LEU A 67 -8.85 -6.78 5.57
C LEU A 67 -10.23 -6.86 6.22
N VAL A 68 -10.95 -7.95 5.96
CA VAL A 68 -12.27 -8.29 6.50
C VAL A 68 -12.19 -9.58 7.28
#